data_AF-A0AAW0NFC8-F1
#
_entry.id   AF-A0AAW0NFC8-F1
#
_cell.length_a   1.000
_cell.length_b   1.000
_cell.length_c   1.000
_cell.angle_alpha   90.00
_cell.angle_beta   90.00
_cell.angle_gamma   90.00
#
_symmetry.space_group_name_H-M   'P 1'
#
loop_
_entity.id
_entity.type
_entity.pdbx_description
1 polymer ?
#
loop_
_entity_poly.entity_id
_entity_poly.type
_entity_poly.pdbx_seq_one_letter_code
_entity_poly.pdbx_strand_id
1 'polypeptide(L)'
;MLMLMLLMMFAVHCTWVTSNAYSSPSVVLASYNHDGSRNILDDFREAYYWLRQNTDEHARVMSWWDYGYQIAGMANRTTLVDNNTWNNSHIALVGKAMSSNESAAYEIMRSLDVDYVLIIFGGVIGYSGDDINKFLWMVRIAEGEHPKDIRESDYFTPQGEFRVDKAGSPTLLNCLMYKMSYYRFGEMQLDFRTPPGFDRTRNVEIGNKDIKFQHLEEAFTSEHWLVRIYKVKHLDNREPLDHKPRSVTPKQKYTSKKTAKRKRGHIKNKLLLRKGKKLQKK
;
A
#
# COMPACT_ATOMS: atom_id res chain seq x y z
N MET A 1 4.52 29.68 54.14
CA MET A 1 3.47 30.05 53.16
C MET A 1 3.92 29.81 51.71
N LEU A 2 5.08 30.33 51.29
CA LEU A 2 5.62 30.15 49.93
C LEU A 2 5.81 28.66 49.52
N MET A 3 6.36 27.83 50.41
CA MET A 3 6.55 26.41 50.15
C MET A 3 5.23 25.65 49.91
N LEU A 4 4.18 25.97 50.67
CA LEU A 4 2.85 25.37 50.48
C LEU A 4 2.25 25.77 49.13
N MET A 5 2.39 27.03 48.73
CA MET A 5 1.93 27.53 47.43
C MET A 5 2.64 26.82 46.27
N LEU A 6 3.97 26.63 46.37
CA LEU A 6 4.75 25.89 45.37
C LEU A 6 4.32 24.43 45.25
N LEU A 7 4.06 23.75 46.39
CA LEU A 7 3.57 22.36 46.38
C LEU A 7 2.17 22.24 45.75
N MET A 8 1.29 23.22 46.00
CA MET A 8 -0.04 23.26 45.37
C MET A 8 0.06 23.52 43.87
N MET A 9 0.90 24.46 43.44
CA MET A 9 1.18 24.71 42.02
C MET A 9 1.78 23.49 41.33
N PHE A 10 2.69 22.78 42.00
CA PHE A 10 3.27 21.53 41.50
C PHE A 10 2.19 20.46 41.32
N ALA A 11 1.31 20.26 42.31
CA ALA A 11 0.22 19.28 42.22
C ALA A 11 -0.73 19.59 41.05
N VAL A 12 -1.12 20.85 40.88
CA VAL A 12 -1.97 21.29 39.76
C VAL A 12 -1.24 21.11 38.42
N HIS A 13 0.03 21.49 38.34
CA HIS A 13 0.84 21.32 37.15
C HIS A 13 0.96 19.84 36.75
N CYS A 14 1.36 18.96 37.67
CA CYS A 14 1.49 17.53 37.42
C CYS A 14 0.16 16.92 36.98
N THR A 15 -0.95 17.29 37.61
CA THR A 15 -2.29 16.78 37.24
C THR A 15 -2.68 17.23 35.84
N TRP A 16 -2.49 18.52 35.53
CA TRP A 16 -2.83 19.08 34.22
C TRP A 16 -1.95 18.49 33.10
N VAL A 17 -0.64 18.40 33.31
CA VAL A 17 0.29 17.82 32.34
C VAL A 17 -0.01 16.33 32.12
N THR A 18 -0.24 15.56 33.18
CA THR A 18 -0.58 14.14 33.07
C THR A 18 -1.86 13.94 32.27
N SER A 19 -2.90 14.75 32.55
CA SER A 19 -4.20 14.65 31.90
C SER A 19 -4.23 15.10 30.43
N ASN A 20 -3.36 16.03 30.02
CA ASN A 20 -3.42 16.61 28.67
C ASN A 20 -2.31 16.12 27.74
N ALA A 21 -1.14 15.75 28.27
CA ALA A 21 0.01 15.39 27.44
C ALA A 21 0.31 13.89 27.45
N TYR A 22 0.30 13.24 28.61
CA TYR A 22 0.77 11.84 28.74
C TYR A 22 -0.34 10.79 28.62
N SER A 23 -1.58 11.13 28.97
CA SER A 23 -2.71 10.19 28.92
C SER A 23 -3.37 10.12 27.53
N SER A 24 -2.59 9.76 26.50
CA SER A 24 -3.08 9.58 25.12
C SER A 24 -2.65 8.20 24.57
N PRO A 25 -3.59 7.27 24.30
CA PRO A 25 -3.24 5.97 23.74
C PRO A 25 -2.83 6.09 22.26
N SER A 26 -1.81 5.33 21.85
CA SER A 26 -1.34 5.32 20.45
C SER A 26 -2.01 4.26 19.57
N VAL A 27 -2.75 3.32 20.15
CA VAL A 27 -3.48 2.26 19.42
C VAL A 27 -4.83 2.74 18.91
N VAL A 28 -5.49 3.60 19.69
CA VAL A 28 -6.84 4.11 19.41
C VAL A 28 -6.72 5.61 19.26
N LEU A 29 -7.01 6.13 18.06
CA LEU A 29 -6.88 7.56 17.81
C LEU A 29 -8.18 8.28 18.15
N ALA A 30 -8.06 9.41 18.84
CA ALA A 30 -9.18 10.28 19.14
C ALA A 30 -9.15 11.51 18.23
N SER A 31 -10.24 11.72 17.50
CA SER A 31 -10.50 12.95 16.76
C SER A 31 -11.64 13.71 17.43
N TYR A 32 -11.53 15.03 17.50
CA TYR A 32 -12.56 15.88 18.11
C TYR A 32 -13.19 16.75 17.02
N ASN A 33 -14.52 16.68 16.94
CA ASN A 33 -15.29 17.52 16.03
C ASN A 33 -15.43 18.94 16.59
N HIS A 34 -15.84 19.89 15.75
CA HIS A 34 -16.00 21.29 16.14
C HIS A 34 -17.04 21.51 17.26
N ASP A 35 -18.01 20.60 17.37
CA ASP A 35 -19.04 20.60 18.42
C ASP A 35 -18.55 20.00 19.75
N GLY A 36 -17.29 19.56 19.83
CA GLY A 36 -16.71 18.91 21.00
C GLY A 36 -17.01 17.42 21.13
N SER A 37 -17.74 16.82 20.19
CA SER A 37 -17.95 15.37 20.15
C SER A 37 -16.64 14.65 19.83
N ARG A 38 -16.42 13.50 20.49
CA ARG A 38 -15.22 12.68 20.33
C ARG A 38 -15.52 11.49 19.42
N ASN A 39 -14.86 11.47 18.27
CA ASN A 39 -14.83 10.34 17.36
C ASN A 39 -13.59 9.48 17.67
N ILE A 40 -13.79 8.17 17.71
CA ILE A 40 -12.74 7.20 17.99
C ILE A 40 -12.44 6.45 16.71
N LEU A 41 -11.21 6.56 16.22
CA LEU A 41 -10.71 5.83 15.06
C LEU A 41 -9.91 4.64 15.56
N ASP A 42 -10.35 3.44 15.16
CA ASP A 42 -9.84 2.17 15.69
C ASP A 42 -9.31 1.22 14.61
N ASP A 43 -8.84 1.81 13.51
CA ASP A 43 -8.35 1.12 12.33
C ASP A 43 -7.21 0.13 12.63
N PHE A 44 -6.36 0.43 13.62
CA PHE A 44 -5.26 -0.47 14.01
C PHE A 44 -5.79 -1.82 14.53
N ARG A 45 -6.73 -1.78 15.48
CA ARG A 45 -7.30 -3.02 16.05
C ARG A 45 -8.15 -3.75 15.01
N GLU A 46 -8.89 -3.02 14.19
CA GLU A 46 -9.65 -3.58 13.07
C GLU A 46 -8.73 -4.40 12.14
N ALA A 47 -7.65 -3.79 11.65
CA ALA A 47 -6.73 -4.42 10.72
C ALA A 47 -5.96 -5.60 11.34
N TYR A 48 -5.47 -5.45 12.58
CA TYR A 48 -4.80 -6.54 13.29
C TYR A 48 -5.75 -7.71 13.58
N TYR A 49 -7.02 -7.42 13.89
CA TYR A 49 -8.01 -8.47 14.13
C TYR A 49 -8.40 -9.21 12.85
N TRP A 50 -8.55 -8.49 11.73
CA TRP A 50 -8.72 -9.11 10.41
C TRP A 50 -7.54 -10.04 10.09
N LEU A 51 -6.31 -9.56 10.29
CA LEU A 51 -5.11 -10.36 10.06
C LEU A 51 -5.10 -11.63 10.93
N ARG A 52 -5.57 -11.54 12.18
CA ARG A 52 -5.67 -12.66 13.12
C ARG A 52 -6.70 -13.72 12.72
N GLN A 53 -7.85 -13.32 12.20
CA GLN A 53 -9.00 -14.21 11.96
C GLN A 53 -9.09 -14.70 10.52
N ASN A 54 -8.51 -13.97 9.56
CA ASN A 54 -8.73 -14.21 8.13
C ASN A 54 -7.48 -14.69 7.38
N THR A 55 -6.34 -14.87 8.06
CA THR A 55 -5.11 -15.39 7.44
C THR A 55 -4.69 -16.72 8.07
N ASP A 56 -3.81 -17.46 7.39
CA ASP A 56 -3.20 -18.68 7.92
C ASP A 56 -2.44 -18.38 9.22
N GLU A 57 -2.46 -19.29 10.19
CA GLU A 57 -1.73 -19.16 11.47
C GLU A 57 -0.22 -18.99 11.26
N HIS A 58 0.32 -19.57 10.19
CA HIS A 58 1.74 -19.48 9.83
C HIS A 58 2.04 -18.37 8.82
N ALA A 59 1.08 -17.51 8.50
CA ALA A 59 1.31 -16.38 7.60
C ALA A 59 2.39 -15.43 8.15
N ARG A 60 3.31 -15.03 7.26
CA ARG A 60 4.39 -14.10 7.59
C ARG A 60 4.08 -12.70 7.07
N VAL A 61 4.18 -11.73 7.98
CA VAL A 61 3.81 -10.34 7.75
C VAL A 61 5.07 -9.48 7.74
N MET A 62 5.31 -8.81 6.62
CA MET A 62 6.36 -7.80 6.49
C MET A 62 5.77 -6.42 6.82
N SER A 63 6.39 -5.73 7.78
CA SER A 63 6.05 -4.37 8.17
C SER A 63 7.34 -3.62 8.52
N TRP A 64 7.24 -2.30 8.73
CA TRP A 64 8.32 -1.57 9.39
C TRP A 64 8.48 -2.03 10.84
N TRP A 65 9.71 -1.87 11.38
CA TRP A 65 10.10 -2.42 12.69
C TRP A 65 9.31 -1.82 13.85
N ASP A 66 8.81 -0.58 13.73
CA ASP A 66 7.99 0.11 14.75
C ASP A 66 6.77 -0.70 15.19
N TYR A 67 6.24 -1.56 14.32
CA TYR A 67 4.96 -2.24 14.49
C TYR A 67 5.09 -3.72 14.85
N GLY A 68 6.31 -4.27 14.89
CA GLY A 68 6.54 -5.71 15.05
C GLY A 68 5.90 -6.27 16.31
N TYR A 69 6.08 -5.61 17.46
CA TYR A 69 5.45 -6.06 18.71
C TYR A 69 3.92 -5.96 18.70
N GLN A 70 3.36 -4.94 18.04
CA GLN A 70 1.91 -4.79 17.95
C GLN A 70 1.27 -5.88 17.10
N ILE A 71 1.88 -6.21 15.96
CA ILE A 71 1.42 -7.29 15.08
C ILE A 71 1.53 -8.63 15.80
N ALA A 72 2.69 -8.93 16.42
CA ALA A 72 2.87 -10.18 17.16
C ALA A 72 1.87 -10.31 18.33
N GLY A 73 1.64 -9.23 19.09
CA GLY A 73 0.75 -9.24 20.24
C GLY A 73 -0.75 -9.25 19.89
N MET A 74 -1.19 -8.40 18.97
CA MET A 74 -2.62 -8.22 18.64
C MET A 74 -3.08 -9.15 17.53
N ALA A 75 -2.32 -9.19 16.42
CA ALA A 75 -2.66 -10.00 15.26
C ALA A 75 -2.27 -11.48 15.44
N ASN A 76 -1.35 -11.79 16.37
CA ASN A 76 -0.83 -13.15 16.61
C ASN A 76 -0.34 -13.80 15.31
N ARG A 77 0.58 -13.12 14.61
CA ARG A 77 1.21 -13.56 13.36
C ARG A 77 2.72 -13.36 13.39
N THR A 78 3.41 -14.14 12.57
CA THR A 78 4.87 -14.10 12.47
C THR A 78 5.30 -12.81 11.77
N THR A 79 6.15 -12.02 12.42
CA THR A 79 6.75 -10.79 11.87
C THR A 79 8.20 -11.02 11.49
N LEU A 80 8.65 -10.41 10.39
CA LEU A 80 10.05 -10.53 9.95
C LEU A 80 11.02 -9.67 10.76
N VAL A 81 10.56 -8.48 11.17
CA VAL A 81 11.38 -7.49 11.87
C VAL A 81 10.60 -7.01 13.09
N ASP A 82 11.31 -6.77 14.19
CA ASP A 82 10.73 -6.36 15.47
C ASP A 82 11.32 -5.05 16.01
N ASN A 83 10.71 -4.54 17.09
CA ASN A 83 11.13 -3.30 17.74
C ASN A 83 12.44 -3.43 18.54
N ASN A 84 13.02 -4.63 18.69
CA ASN A 84 14.26 -4.83 19.46
C ASN A 84 15.51 -4.45 18.65
N THR A 85 15.40 -4.41 17.33
CA THR A 85 16.41 -3.90 16.39
C THR A 85 17.84 -4.42 16.63
N TRP A 86 18.00 -5.70 16.93
CA TRP A 86 19.31 -6.30 17.22
C TRP A 86 20.09 -6.72 15.95
N ASN A 87 19.40 -6.88 14.80
CA ASN A 87 19.99 -7.26 13.53
C ASN A 87 19.71 -6.20 12.44
N ASN A 88 20.63 -5.24 12.31
CA ASN A 88 20.48 -4.11 11.39
C ASN A 88 20.43 -4.53 9.91
N SER A 89 21.21 -5.53 9.50
CA SER A 89 21.20 -5.99 8.11
C SER A 89 19.84 -6.58 7.72
N HIS A 90 19.12 -7.21 8.66
CA HIS A 90 17.76 -7.70 8.38
C HIS A 90 16.76 -6.55 8.21
N ILE A 91 16.87 -5.49 9.03
CA ILE A 91 16.07 -4.27 8.89
C ILE A 91 16.37 -3.59 7.56
N ALA A 92 17.64 -3.52 7.16
CA ALA A 92 18.06 -2.93 5.89
C ALA A 92 17.50 -3.69 4.68
N LEU A 93 17.37 -5.02 4.76
CA LEU A 93 16.75 -5.82 3.71
C LEU A 93 15.26 -5.50 3.55
N VAL A 94 14.53 -5.30 4.65
CA VAL A 94 13.13 -4.84 4.60
C VAL A 94 13.03 -3.39 4.12
N GLY A 95 13.93 -2.51 4.57
CA GLY A 95 14.03 -1.14 4.08
C GLY A 95 14.26 -1.09 2.57
N LYS A 96 15.15 -1.94 2.06
CA LYS A 96 15.44 -2.10 0.63
C LYS A 96 14.22 -2.62 -0.14
N ALA A 97 13.49 -3.62 0.38
CA ALA A 97 12.25 -4.08 -0.23
C ALA A 97 11.21 -2.95 -0.31
N MET A 98 11.02 -2.18 0.76
CA MET A 98 10.05 -1.08 0.81
C MET A 98 10.41 0.10 -0.10
N SER A 99 11.70 0.37 -0.32
CA SER A 99 12.19 1.49 -1.12
C SER A 99 12.50 1.18 -2.59
N SER A 100 12.52 -0.11 -2.97
CA SER A 100 12.79 -0.54 -4.36
C SER A 100 11.54 -0.49 -5.25
N ASN A 101 11.72 -0.75 -6.55
CA ASN A 101 10.60 -1.00 -7.46
C ASN A 101 9.93 -2.36 -7.16
N GLU A 102 8.75 -2.60 -7.74
CA GLU A 102 7.95 -3.80 -7.43
C GLU A 102 8.67 -5.12 -7.76
N SER A 103 9.43 -5.19 -8.86
CA SER A 103 10.12 -6.42 -9.27
C SER A 103 11.27 -6.79 -8.31
N ALA A 104 12.14 -5.84 -7.98
CA ALA A 104 13.25 -6.10 -7.05
C ALA A 104 12.73 -6.34 -5.63
N ALA A 105 11.70 -5.62 -5.21
CA ALA A 105 11.08 -5.86 -3.92
C ALA A 105 10.40 -7.24 -3.86
N TYR A 106 9.80 -7.71 -4.96
CA TYR A 106 9.19 -9.03 -5.04
C TYR A 106 10.22 -10.15 -4.88
N GLU A 107 11.41 -10.03 -5.48
CA GLU A 107 12.50 -10.99 -5.28
C GLU A 107 12.91 -11.09 -3.81
N ILE A 108 13.01 -9.96 -3.11
CA ILE A 108 13.34 -9.92 -1.68
C ILE A 108 12.19 -10.51 -0.84
N MET A 109 10.94 -10.13 -1.11
CA MET A 109 9.78 -10.70 -0.42
C MET A 109 9.70 -12.22 -0.61
N ARG A 110 10.06 -12.73 -1.79
CA ARG A 110 10.11 -14.16 -2.07
C ARG A 110 11.26 -14.86 -1.36
N SER A 111 12.45 -14.26 -1.27
CA SER A 111 13.59 -14.87 -0.57
C SER A 111 13.37 -14.95 0.95
N LEU A 112 12.54 -14.06 1.49
CA LEU A 112 12.10 -14.05 2.88
C LEU A 112 10.77 -14.78 3.12
N ASP A 113 10.20 -15.36 2.07
CA ASP A 113 8.90 -16.02 2.06
C ASP A 113 7.77 -15.19 2.72
N VAL A 114 7.65 -13.91 2.36
CA VAL A 114 6.59 -13.02 2.84
C VAL A 114 5.25 -13.38 2.20
N ASP A 115 4.20 -13.46 3.02
CA ASP A 115 2.82 -13.71 2.56
C ASP A 115 2.00 -12.41 2.49
N TYR A 116 2.15 -11.55 3.49
CA TYR A 116 1.45 -10.27 3.60
C TYR A 116 2.40 -9.11 3.87
N VAL A 117 2.06 -7.94 3.34
CA VAL A 117 2.75 -6.67 3.61
C VAL A 117 1.77 -5.72 4.27
N LEU A 118 2.13 -5.19 5.43
CA LEU A 118 1.33 -4.21 6.16
C LEU A 118 2.03 -2.85 6.11
N ILE A 119 1.28 -1.84 5.70
CA ILE A 119 1.71 -0.44 5.72
C ILE A 119 0.68 0.44 6.41
N ILE A 120 1.15 1.56 6.96
CA ILE A 120 0.29 2.60 7.53
C ILE A 120 0.28 3.82 6.63
N PHE A 121 -0.91 4.24 6.25
CA PHE A 121 -1.17 5.34 5.34
C PHE A 121 -2.08 6.38 6.01
N GLY A 122 -1.53 7.57 6.27
CA GLY A 122 -2.24 8.61 7.00
C GLY A 122 -2.97 9.63 6.12
N GLY A 123 -2.91 9.49 4.80
CA GLY A 123 -3.28 10.57 3.87
C GLY A 123 -4.76 10.94 3.84
N VAL A 124 -5.66 10.06 4.28
CA VAL A 124 -7.11 10.34 4.35
C VAL A 124 -7.47 11.20 5.55
N ILE A 125 -6.95 10.87 6.73
CA ILE A 125 -7.30 11.54 7.99
C ILE A 125 -6.29 12.60 8.44
N GLY A 126 -5.14 12.69 7.77
CA GLY A 126 -4.05 13.60 8.16
C GLY A 126 -3.20 13.05 9.31
N TYR A 127 -3.02 11.73 9.38
CA TYR A 127 -2.17 11.11 10.41
C TYR A 127 -0.70 11.27 10.04
N SER A 128 0.06 11.97 10.90
CA SER A 128 1.47 12.29 10.65
C SER A 128 2.43 11.11 10.86
N GLY A 129 2.05 10.11 11.63
CA GLY A 129 2.89 8.94 11.97
C GLY A 129 2.89 7.83 10.91
N ASP A 130 2.62 8.15 9.65
CA ASP A 130 2.51 7.18 8.57
C ASP A 130 3.86 6.82 7.94
N ASP A 131 3.87 5.76 7.13
CA ASP A 131 5.12 5.19 6.62
C ASP A 131 5.77 6.06 5.53
N ILE A 132 5.02 6.95 4.87
CA ILE A 132 5.57 7.89 3.91
C ILE A 132 6.43 8.97 4.61
N ASN A 133 6.06 9.42 5.82
CA ASN A 133 6.88 10.38 6.58
C ASN A 133 8.14 9.71 7.15
N LYS A 134 8.09 8.40 7.44
CA LYS A 134 9.24 7.63 7.90
C LYS A 134 10.07 7.04 6.76
N PHE A 135 9.60 7.15 5.52
CA PHE A 135 10.20 6.49 4.35
C PHE A 135 11.68 6.79 4.17
N LEU A 136 12.10 8.05 4.41
CA LEU A 136 13.50 8.44 4.23
C LEU A 136 14.44 7.73 5.23
N TRP A 137 13.95 7.35 6.42
CA TRP A 137 14.70 6.49 7.34
C TRP A 137 14.88 5.08 6.78
N MET A 138 13.86 4.54 6.11
CA MET A 138 13.95 3.24 5.44
C MET A 138 15.03 3.26 4.35
N VAL A 139 15.06 4.34 3.56
CA VAL A 139 16.07 4.57 2.51
C VAL A 139 17.47 4.66 3.10
N ARG A 140 17.69 5.45 4.15
CA ARG A 140 19.01 5.62 4.79
C ARG A 140 19.55 4.33 5.39
N ILE A 141 18.70 3.55 6.06
CA ILE A 141 19.10 2.25 6.63
C ILE A 141 19.44 1.27 5.50
N ALA A 142 18.66 1.25 4.42
CA ALA A 142 18.93 0.41 3.26
C ALA A 142 20.22 0.82 2.53
N GLU A 143 20.48 2.12 2.35
CA GLU A 143 21.69 2.65 1.72
C GLU A 143 22.94 2.33 2.55
N GLY A 144 22.85 2.34 3.88
CA GLY A 144 23.97 2.01 4.76
C GLY A 144 24.55 0.61 4.51
N GLU A 145 23.71 -0.39 4.26
CA GLU A 145 24.12 -1.78 4.00
C GLU A 145 24.22 -2.09 2.48
N HIS A 146 23.42 -1.42 1.65
CA HIS A 146 23.31 -1.65 0.20
C HIS A 146 23.49 -0.37 -0.64
N PRO A 147 24.65 0.31 -0.57
CA PRO A 147 24.88 1.62 -1.20
C PRO A 147 24.94 1.59 -2.73
N LYS A 148 25.03 0.40 -3.33
CA LYS A 148 25.04 0.20 -4.79
C LYS A 148 23.64 0.17 -5.39
N ASP A 149 22.64 -0.20 -4.57
CA ASP A 149 21.28 -0.47 -5.05
C ASP A 149 20.34 0.69 -4.72
N ILE A 150 20.50 1.29 -3.54
CA ILE A 150 19.66 2.38 -3.04
C ILE A 150 20.53 3.59 -2.75
N ARG A 151 20.07 4.76 -3.19
CA ARG A 151 20.71 6.07 -2.93
C ARG A 151 19.67 7.08 -2.48
N GLU A 152 19.90 7.76 -1.36
CA GLU A 152 18.96 8.75 -0.84
C GLU A 152 18.67 9.87 -1.85
N SER A 153 19.70 10.32 -2.58
CA SER A 153 19.59 11.38 -3.59
C SER A 153 18.54 11.11 -4.68
N ASP A 154 18.31 9.85 -5.01
CA ASP A 154 17.46 9.46 -6.14
C ASP A 154 15.97 9.67 -5.83
N TYR A 155 15.59 9.81 -4.55
CA TYR A 155 14.21 10.05 -4.13
C TYR A 155 13.85 11.54 -4.03
N PHE A 156 14.84 12.44 -4.14
CA PHE A 156 14.63 13.87 -4.14
C PHE A 156 14.41 14.43 -5.55
N THR A 157 13.76 15.58 -5.63
CA THR A 157 13.71 16.37 -6.86
C THR A 157 15.09 16.94 -7.19
N PRO A 158 15.33 17.44 -8.42
CA PRO A 158 16.56 18.16 -8.75
C PRO A 158 16.85 19.38 -7.85
N GLN A 159 15.83 19.92 -7.19
CA GLN A 159 15.93 21.01 -6.22
C GLN A 159 16.26 20.54 -4.79
N GLY A 160 16.32 19.22 -4.56
CA GLY A 160 16.57 18.64 -3.23
C GLY A 160 15.32 18.53 -2.35
N GLU A 161 14.12 18.64 -2.91
CA GLU A 161 12.87 18.55 -2.15
C GLU A 161 12.30 17.12 -2.19
N PHE A 162 11.73 16.66 -1.06
CA PHE A 162 10.99 15.38 -1.02
C PHE A 162 9.51 15.66 -1.30
N ARG A 163 9.03 15.30 -2.49
CA ARG A 163 7.67 15.60 -2.95
C ARG A 163 6.97 14.36 -3.48
N VAL A 164 5.67 14.24 -3.17
CA VAL A 164 4.79 13.14 -3.63
C VAL A 164 3.85 13.56 -4.77
N ASP A 165 3.94 14.82 -5.20
CA ASP A 165 3.18 15.36 -6.32
C ASP A 165 3.82 15.02 -7.67
N LYS A 166 3.33 15.63 -8.75
CA LYS A 166 3.84 15.41 -10.11
C LYS A 166 5.30 15.84 -10.30
N ALA A 167 5.82 16.71 -9.42
CA ALA A 167 7.22 17.14 -9.45
C ALA A 167 8.13 16.20 -8.66
N GLY A 168 7.57 15.22 -7.93
CA GLY A 168 8.32 14.19 -7.23
C GLY A 168 9.22 13.37 -8.14
N SER A 169 10.28 12.80 -7.57
CA SER A 169 11.21 11.97 -8.33
C SER A 169 10.49 10.77 -8.96
N PRO A 170 10.78 10.42 -10.23
CA PRO A 170 10.24 9.22 -10.86
C PRO A 170 10.65 7.94 -10.11
N THR A 171 11.77 7.94 -9.39
CA THR A 171 12.20 6.83 -8.53
C THR A 171 11.24 6.65 -7.36
N LEU A 172 10.85 7.75 -6.71
CA LEU A 172 9.86 7.73 -5.62
C LEU A 172 8.47 7.32 -6.13
N LEU A 173 8.00 7.92 -7.23
CA LEU A 173 6.66 7.63 -7.79
C LEU A 173 6.51 6.17 -8.26
N ASN A 174 7.61 5.46 -8.50
CA ASN A 174 7.63 4.04 -8.86
C ASN A 174 8.09 3.10 -7.74
N CYS A 175 8.42 3.63 -6.55
CA CYS A 175 8.84 2.79 -5.43
C CYS A 175 7.65 2.01 -4.85
N LEU A 176 7.94 0.86 -4.23
CA LEU A 176 6.92 -0.03 -3.71
C LEU A 176 6.09 0.67 -2.63
N MET A 177 6.73 1.37 -1.67
CA MET A 177 6.02 2.09 -0.60
C MET A 177 5.03 3.14 -1.14
N TYR A 178 5.42 3.93 -2.15
CA TYR A 178 4.55 4.90 -2.79
C TYR A 178 3.37 4.20 -3.46
N LYS A 179 3.64 3.14 -4.24
CA LYS A 179 2.60 2.36 -4.92
C LYS A 179 1.61 1.73 -3.93
N MET A 180 2.09 1.15 -2.83
CA MET A 180 1.27 0.54 -1.78
C MET A 180 0.45 1.59 -1.01
N SER A 181 1.03 2.74 -0.67
CA SER A 181 0.30 3.77 0.08
C SER A 181 -0.82 4.39 -0.77
N TYR A 182 -0.54 4.72 -2.03
CA TYR A 182 -1.46 5.48 -2.89
C TYR A 182 -2.27 4.62 -3.87
N TYR A 183 -2.29 3.29 -3.73
CA TYR A 183 -3.10 2.43 -4.59
C TYR A 183 -4.60 2.82 -4.52
N ARG A 184 -5.19 3.10 -5.69
CA ARG A 184 -6.57 3.60 -5.87
C ARG A 184 -6.91 4.91 -5.14
N PHE A 185 -5.93 5.58 -4.54
CA PHE A 185 -6.14 6.86 -3.86
C PHE A 185 -6.42 7.99 -4.85
N GLY A 186 -5.95 7.89 -6.10
CA GLY A 186 -6.22 8.86 -7.16
C GLY A 186 -7.69 9.02 -7.55
N GLU A 187 -8.53 8.03 -7.25
CA GLU A 187 -9.98 8.05 -7.48
C GLU A 187 -10.75 8.60 -6.26
N MET A 188 -10.10 8.68 -5.10
CA MET A 188 -10.72 9.08 -3.84
C MET A 188 -10.84 10.60 -3.76
N GLN A 189 -12.06 11.11 -3.64
CA GLN A 189 -12.33 12.53 -3.42
C GLN A 189 -13.01 12.71 -2.06
N LEU A 190 -12.31 13.34 -1.12
CA LEU A 190 -12.77 13.51 0.27
C LEU A 190 -13.72 14.70 0.41
N ASP A 191 -13.32 15.87 -0.10
CA ASP A 191 -14.14 17.09 -0.06
C ASP A 191 -14.54 17.49 -1.47
N PHE A 192 -15.73 18.06 -1.63
CA PHE A 192 -16.18 18.58 -2.92
C PHE A 192 -15.26 19.67 -3.48
N ARG A 193 -14.51 20.36 -2.60
CA ARG A 193 -13.59 21.45 -2.97
C ARG A 193 -12.15 21.00 -3.21
N THR A 194 -11.77 19.79 -2.78
CA THR A 194 -10.42 19.26 -3.00
C THR A 194 -10.38 18.40 -4.26
N PRO A 195 -9.26 18.41 -5.00
CA PRO A 195 -9.10 17.54 -6.16
C PRO A 195 -9.09 16.07 -5.71
N PRO A 196 -9.45 15.12 -6.60
CA PRO A 196 -9.34 13.70 -6.29
C PRO A 196 -7.87 13.30 -6.09
N GLY A 197 -7.59 12.42 -5.13
CA GLY A 197 -6.22 12.02 -4.75
C GLY A 197 -5.43 13.13 -4.05
N PHE A 198 -6.07 13.86 -3.14
CA PHE A 198 -5.43 14.88 -2.31
C PHE A 198 -4.99 14.28 -0.97
N ASP A 199 -3.68 14.31 -0.69
CA ASP A 199 -3.11 13.83 0.58
C ASP A 199 -3.20 14.94 1.64
N ARG A 200 -3.98 14.72 2.71
CA ARG A 200 -4.17 15.69 3.80
C ARG A 200 -2.94 15.87 4.69
N THR A 201 -2.08 14.87 4.80
CA THR A 201 -0.87 14.93 5.64
C THR A 201 0.18 15.83 4.98
N ARG A 202 0.34 15.74 3.65
CA ARG A 202 1.30 16.58 2.90
C ARG A 202 0.69 17.82 2.26
N ASN A 203 -0.64 17.94 2.24
CA ASN A 203 -1.38 19.02 1.60
C ASN A 203 -1.06 19.17 0.10
N VAL A 204 -0.94 18.05 -0.62
CA VAL A 204 -0.64 18.06 -2.07
C VAL A 204 -1.50 17.03 -2.83
N GLU A 205 -1.72 17.31 -4.11
CA GLU A 205 -2.29 16.33 -5.05
C GLU A 205 -1.22 15.32 -5.46
N ILE A 206 -1.53 14.02 -5.41
CA ILE A 206 -0.58 12.97 -5.77
C ILE A 206 -0.15 13.04 -7.25
N GLY A 207 1.10 12.68 -7.51
CA GLY A 207 1.67 12.70 -8.86
C GLY A 207 1.11 11.62 -9.77
N ASN A 208 1.17 10.36 -9.31
CA ASN A 208 0.69 9.20 -10.05
C ASN A 208 -0.64 8.69 -9.47
N LYS A 209 -1.73 8.81 -10.24
CA LYS A 209 -3.08 8.39 -9.84
C LYS A 209 -3.41 6.94 -10.22
N ASP A 210 -2.86 6.46 -11.33
CA ASP A 210 -3.22 5.17 -11.93
C ASP A 210 -2.17 4.11 -11.61
N ILE A 211 -2.23 3.58 -10.39
CA ILE A 211 -1.27 2.58 -9.90
C ILE A 211 -1.84 1.18 -10.11
N LYS A 212 -1.04 0.29 -10.70
CA LYS A 212 -1.37 -1.13 -10.85
C LYS A 212 -0.22 -1.99 -10.33
N PHE A 213 -0.61 -3.10 -9.68
CA PHE A 213 0.31 -4.13 -9.21
C PHE A 213 0.35 -5.30 -10.17
N GLN A 214 1.54 -5.89 -10.28
CA GLN A 214 1.78 -7.14 -10.99
C GLN A 214 1.84 -8.28 -9.98
N HIS A 215 2.64 -8.14 -8.93
CA HIS A 215 2.97 -9.17 -7.95
C HIS A 215 2.27 -9.02 -6.61
N LEU A 216 1.57 -7.90 -6.37
CA LEU A 216 0.75 -7.69 -5.19
C LEU A 216 -0.74 -7.62 -5.52
N GLU A 217 -1.57 -7.88 -4.52
CA GLU A 217 -3.00 -7.58 -4.52
C GLU A 217 -3.41 -6.98 -3.17
N GLU A 218 -4.38 -6.06 -3.19
CA GLU A 218 -4.98 -5.50 -1.99
C GLU A 218 -5.82 -6.58 -1.30
N ALA A 219 -5.49 -6.90 -0.04
CA ALA A 219 -6.18 -7.92 0.74
C ALA A 219 -7.16 -7.30 1.74
N PHE A 220 -6.76 -6.20 2.37
CA PHE A 220 -7.59 -5.44 3.31
C PHE A 220 -7.14 -3.98 3.37
N THR A 221 -8.09 -3.06 3.51
CA THR A 221 -7.85 -1.65 3.80
C THR A 221 -8.88 -1.24 4.86
N SER A 222 -8.43 -0.62 5.94
CA SER A 222 -9.28 -0.23 7.08
C SER A 222 -10.29 0.85 6.70
N GLU A 223 -11.28 1.10 7.56
CA GLU A 223 -12.37 2.07 7.31
C GLU A 223 -11.86 3.45 6.87
N HIS A 224 -10.88 4.01 7.59
CA HIS A 224 -10.31 5.32 7.30
C HIS A 224 -9.01 5.25 6.48
N TRP A 225 -8.74 4.08 5.88
CA TRP A 225 -7.54 3.77 5.09
C TRP A 225 -6.23 3.97 5.85
N LEU A 226 -6.28 3.90 7.19
CA LEU A 226 -5.11 4.09 8.04
C LEU A 226 -4.13 2.92 7.93
N VAL A 227 -4.66 1.70 7.84
CA VAL A 227 -3.86 0.47 7.71
C VAL A 227 -4.25 -0.22 6.42
N ARG A 228 -3.24 -0.57 5.62
CA ARG A 228 -3.43 -1.31 4.36
C ARG A 228 -2.59 -2.58 4.38
N ILE A 229 -3.23 -3.68 3.98
CA ILE A 229 -2.63 -5.00 3.96
C ILE A 229 -2.70 -5.53 2.53
N TYR A 230 -1.52 -5.82 1.99
CA TYR A 230 -1.35 -6.39 0.66
C TYR A 230 -0.95 -7.86 0.78
N LYS A 231 -1.45 -8.69 -0.12
CA LYS A 231 -1.03 -10.08 -0.25
C LYS A 231 -0.01 -10.20 -1.38
N VAL A 232 1.06 -10.95 -1.12
CA VAL A 232 2.07 -11.29 -2.11
C VAL A 232 1.56 -12.43 -2.98
N LYS A 233 1.48 -12.22 -4.30
CA LYS A 233 1.02 -13.24 -5.23
C LYS A 233 2.07 -14.33 -5.41
N HIS A 234 1.59 -15.54 -5.69
CA HIS A 234 2.43 -16.61 -6.19
C HIS A 234 3.02 -16.27 -7.56
N LEU A 235 4.05 -17.01 -7.95
CA LEU A 235 4.66 -16.88 -9.27
C LEU A 235 3.61 -17.04 -10.37
N ASP A 236 3.82 -16.33 -11.47
CA ASP A 236 2.98 -16.48 -12.64
C ASP A 236 2.97 -17.93 -13.10
N ASN A 237 1.77 -18.44 -13.40
CA ASN A 237 1.59 -19.83 -13.82
C ASN A 237 2.35 -20.17 -15.12
N ARG A 238 2.72 -19.16 -15.91
CA ARG A 238 3.55 -19.28 -17.11
C ARG A 238 4.14 -17.93 -17.49
N GLU A 239 5.34 -17.95 -18.05
CA GLU A 239 5.98 -16.75 -18.60
C GLU A 239 5.26 -16.28 -19.88
N PRO A 240 4.81 -15.01 -19.96
CA PRO A 240 4.31 -14.43 -21.19
C PRO A 240 5.46 -14.04 -22.14
N LEU A 241 5.15 -13.90 -23.42
CA LEU A 241 6.09 -13.27 -24.37
C LEU A 241 6.06 -11.74 -24.17
N ASP A 242 7.21 -11.13 -23.95
CA ASP A 242 7.36 -9.67 -23.83
C ASP A 242 6.93 -8.92 -25.10
N HIS A 243 7.06 -9.59 -26.24
CA HIS A 243 6.77 -9.02 -27.54
C HIS A 243 5.62 -9.75 -28.23
N LYS A 244 4.90 -9.00 -29.06
CA LYS A 244 3.85 -9.57 -29.89
C LYS A 244 4.48 -10.55 -30.90
N PRO A 245 3.81 -11.68 -31.19
CA PRO A 245 4.30 -12.63 -32.19
C PRO A 245 4.53 -11.95 -33.54
N ARG A 246 5.69 -12.25 -34.16
CA ARG A 246 6.09 -11.71 -35.46
C ARG A 246 5.01 -11.95 -36.52
N SER A 247 4.72 -10.93 -37.33
CA SER A 247 3.78 -11.00 -38.45
C SER A 247 4.45 -10.50 -39.71
N VAL A 248 4.69 -11.38 -40.68
CA VAL A 248 5.39 -11.05 -41.94
C VAL A 248 4.41 -10.75 -43.08
N THR A 249 3.19 -11.26 -43.02
CA THR A 249 2.15 -11.06 -44.05
C THR A 249 1.10 -10.02 -43.63
N PRO A 250 0.46 -9.33 -44.61
CA PRO A 250 -0.61 -8.38 -44.32
C PRO A 250 -1.78 -9.08 -43.60
N LYS A 251 -2.06 -8.71 -42.35
CA LYS A 251 -3.16 -9.28 -41.56
C LYS A 251 -4.45 -8.52 -41.80
N GLN A 252 -5.41 -9.14 -42.49
CA GLN A 252 -6.82 -8.77 -42.30
C GLN A 252 -7.28 -9.22 -40.91
N LYS A 253 -7.37 -8.28 -39.97
CA LYS A 253 -7.79 -8.55 -38.58
C LYS A 253 -9.29 -8.88 -38.58
N TYR A 254 -9.63 -10.10 -38.16
CA TYR A 254 -11.02 -10.53 -38.05
C TYR A 254 -11.76 -9.71 -36.98
N THR A 255 -12.90 -9.12 -37.35
CA THR A 255 -13.80 -8.45 -36.40
C THR A 255 -14.79 -9.46 -35.83
N SER A 256 -14.83 -9.55 -34.50
CA SER A 256 -15.76 -10.44 -33.81
C SER A 256 -17.21 -10.02 -34.07
N LYS A 257 -18.02 -10.94 -34.60
CA LYS A 257 -19.49 -10.79 -34.70
C LYS A 257 -20.22 -11.43 -33.51
N LYS A 258 -19.52 -11.64 -32.40
CA LYS A 258 -20.07 -12.26 -31.18
C LYS A 258 -20.89 -11.23 -30.42
N THR A 259 -22.14 -11.57 -30.10
CA THR A 259 -23.01 -10.78 -29.21
C THR A 259 -23.51 -11.66 -28.07
N ALA A 260 -24.13 -11.06 -27.05
CA ALA A 260 -24.72 -11.82 -25.93
C ALA A 260 -25.68 -12.93 -26.41
N LYS A 261 -26.47 -12.63 -27.47
CA LYS A 261 -27.38 -13.58 -28.12
C LYS A 261 -26.68 -14.51 -29.13
N ARG A 262 -25.67 -14.03 -29.86
CA ARG A 262 -24.95 -14.80 -30.89
C ARG A 262 -23.55 -15.18 -30.40
N LYS A 263 -23.46 -16.31 -29.71
CA LYS A 263 -22.18 -16.88 -29.20
C LYS A 263 -21.49 -17.83 -30.18
N ARG A 264 -21.61 -17.59 -31.50
CA ARG A 264 -21.02 -18.47 -32.54
C ARG A 264 -19.71 -17.90 -33.05
N GLY A 265 -18.64 -18.70 -33.01
CA GLY A 265 -17.33 -18.36 -33.55
C GLY A 265 -17.27 -18.37 -35.08
N HIS A 266 -16.13 -17.94 -35.62
CA HIS A 266 -15.82 -17.95 -37.04
C HIS A 266 -14.63 -18.87 -37.32
N ILE A 267 -14.72 -19.64 -38.39
CA ILE A 267 -13.68 -20.55 -38.88
C ILE A 267 -13.48 -20.19 -40.35
N LYS A 268 -12.24 -19.91 -40.78
CA LYS A 268 -11.93 -19.50 -42.16
C LYS A 268 -12.32 -20.58 -43.17
N ASN A 269 -11.83 -21.81 -42.96
CA ASN A 269 -12.04 -22.93 -43.88
C ASN A 269 -13.19 -23.84 -43.40
N LYS A 270 -14.38 -23.27 -43.18
CA LYS A 270 -15.55 -24.03 -42.75
C LYS A 270 -16.34 -24.57 -43.94
N LEU A 271 -16.53 -25.88 -44.02
CA LEU A 271 -17.42 -26.50 -45.00
C LEU A 271 -18.86 -25.98 -44.84
N LEU A 272 -19.44 -25.48 -45.94
CA LEU A 272 -20.81 -24.97 -45.96
C LEU A 272 -21.79 -26.14 -46.16
N LEU A 273 -22.66 -26.33 -45.17
CA LEU A 273 -23.76 -27.31 -45.24
C LEU A 273 -24.84 -26.79 -46.21
N ARG A 274 -24.86 -27.31 -47.44
CA ARG A 274 -25.99 -27.12 -48.37
C ARG A 274 -27.10 -28.11 -48.01
N LYS A 275 -28.16 -27.66 -47.36
CA LYS A 275 -29.38 -28.47 -47.17
C LYS A 275 -30.13 -28.54 -48.51
N GLY A 276 -30.46 -29.74 -48.98
CA GLY A 276 -31.24 -29.95 -50.20
C GLY A 276 -32.63 -29.32 -50.13
N LYS A 277 -33.12 -28.73 -51.23
CA LYS A 277 -34.50 -28.24 -51.34
C LYS A 277 -35.44 -29.45 -51.46
N LYS A 278 -36.48 -29.51 -50.63
CA LYS A 278 -37.56 -30.49 -50.76
C LYS A 278 -38.31 -30.20 -52.06
N LEU A 279 -38.36 -31.15 -52.99
CA LEU A 279 -39.15 -31.06 -54.21
C LEU A 279 -40.63 -30.84 -53.82
N GLN A 280 -41.21 -29.72 -54.24
CA GLN A 280 -42.66 -29.56 -54.18
C GLN A 280 -43.27 -30.55 -55.17
N LYS A 281 -44.06 -31.51 -54.67
CA LYS A 281 -44.92 -32.33 -55.52
C LYS A 281 -45.92 -31.39 -56.20
N LYS A 282 -45.90 -31.39 -57.53
CA LYS A 282 -46.91 -30.77 -58.39
C LYS A 282 -48.28 -31.37 -58.12
#